data_AF-A0A1H9UJQ1-F1
#
_entry.id   AF-A0A1H9UJQ1-F1
#
_cell.length_a   1.000
_cell.length_b   1.000
_cell.length_c   1.000
_cell.angle_alpha   90.00
_cell.angle_beta   90.00
_cell.angle_gamma   90.00
#
_symmetry.space_group_name_H-M   'P 1'
#
loop_
_entity.id
_entity.type
_entity.pdbx_description
1 polymer ?
#
loop_
_entity_poly.entity_id
_entity_poly.type
_entity_poly.pdbx_seq_one_letter_code
_entity_poly.pdbx_strand_id
1 'polypeptide(L)'
;MAAPIRLLMLIAPLALAACTGEDKKEEAPPAANATVETPAPANIVTPAPAADFARYVGHYPFDKVDGHSWHDDPTVAQAVDTAVSDKTVRKWVRDGEGPSTPIALVDGKVASWACETHNCGPHQWITLIDPKSGTAEICYYDEEVAADKVRWFIAGKEEQRPGQCPQVEG
;
A
#
# COMPACT_ATOMS: atom_id res chain seq x y z
N MET A 1 2.62 -46.54 -33.33
CA MET A 1 3.85 -47.24 -32.90
C MET A 1 4.36 -46.59 -31.63
N ALA A 2 4.50 -47.40 -30.57
CA ALA A 2 5.28 -47.26 -29.32
C ALA A 2 5.33 -45.93 -28.51
N ALA A 3 4.88 -46.02 -27.25
CA ALA A 3 5.37 -45.25 -26.07
C ALA A 3 6.69 -45.90 -25.53
N PRO A 4 7.47 -45.39 -24.52
CA PRO A 4 6.99 -44.76 -23.26
C PRO A 4 7.87 -43.67 -22.56
N ILE A 5 7.22 -42.98 -21.61
CA ILE A 5 7.60 -42.56 -20.24
C ILE A 5 9.10 -42.50 -19.86
N ARG A 6 9.53 -41.35 -19.32
CA ARG A 6 10.54 -41.31 -18.23
C ARG A 6 10.23 -40.24 -17.18
N LEU A 7 9.83 -40.74 -16.02
CA LEU A 7 9.77 -40.08 -14.72
C LEU A 7 11.19 -39.74 -14.24
N LEU A 8 11.43 -38.52 -13.75
CA LEU A 8 12.51 -38.26 -12.79
C LEU A 8 12.07 -37.16 -11.81
N MET A 9 11.72 -37.61 -10.60
CA MET A 9 11.64 -36.81 -9.39
C MET A 9 13.05 -36.44 -8.93
N LEU A 10 13.22 -35.23 -8.37
CA LEU A 10 14.35 -34.86 -7.52
C LEU A 10 13.81 -34.11 -6.30
N ILE A 11 13.83 -34.80 -5.14
CA ILE A 11 13.52 -34.29 -3.81
C ILE A 11 14.75 -34.60 -2.93
N ALA A 12 15.28 -33.59 -2.23
CA ALA A 12 16.14 -33.69 -1.03
C ALA A 12 16.37 -32.26 -0.47
N PRO A 13 16.71 -32.03 0.83
CA PRO A 13 17.14 -32.98 1.89
C PRO A 13 16.31 -32.89 3.21
N LEU A 14 16.18 -33.95 4.04
CA LEU A 14 17.02 -34.36 5.20
C LEU A 14 17.56 -33.21 6.08
N ALA A 15 17.63 -33.22 7.41
CA ALA A 15 17.00 -33.95 8.53
C ALA A 15 17.53 -33.28 9.84
N LEU A 16 16.72 -33.38 10.90
CA LEU A 16 16.91 -33.13 12.34
C LEU A 16 18.32 -32.80 12.91
N ALA A 17 18.34 -31.77 13.77
CA ALA A 17 19.17 -31.77 14.99
C ALA A 17 18.36 -31.21 16.16
N ALA A 18 17.96 -32.11 17.07
CA ALA A 18 17.42 -31.80 18.39
C ALA A 18 18.53 -32.09 19.41
N CYS A 19 18.85 -31.12 20.27
CA CYS A 19 19.58 -31.36 21.52
C CYS A 19 18.91 -30.54 22.63
N THR A 20 18.17 -31.26 23.47
CA THR A 20 17.76 -30.87 24.82
C THR A 20 18.98 -30.97 25.74
N GLY A 21 19.28 -29.91 26.49
CA GLY A 21 20.25 -29.89 27.57
C GLY A 21 19.62 -29.21 28.77
N GLU A 22 19.14 -30.01 29.71
CA GLU A 22 18.52 -29.63 30.97
C GLU A 22 19.57 -29.84 32.06
N ASP A 23 20.03 -28.76 32.72
CA ASP A 23 20.84 -28.85 33.93
C ASP A 23 20.05 -28.24 35.09
N LYS A 24 19.51 -29.11 35.95
CA LYS A 24 19.03 -28.75 37.29
C LYS A 24 20.14 -29.01 38.30
N LYS A 25 20.42 -28.02 39.14
CA LYS A 25 20.90 -28.25 40.51
C LYS A 25 20.28 -27.23 41.49
N GLU A 26 19.49 -27.78 42.41
CA GLU A 26 19.02 -27.25 43.71
C GLU A 26 20.21 -26.65 44.53
N GLU A 27 20.10 -25.71 45.48
CA GLU A 27 19.07 -25.39 46.49
C GLU A 27 19.36 -24.00 47.15
N ALA A 28 18.40 -23.45 47.91
CA ALA A 28 18.15 -22.03 48.27
C ALA A 28 18.81 -21.48 49.57
N PRO A 29 18.28 -20.42 50.26
CA PRO A 29 18.32 -18.94 50.09
C PRO A 29 19.06 -18.26 51.30
N PRO A 30 18.91 -16.97 51.72
CA PRO A 30 18.09 -15.82 51.24
C PRO A 30 18.82 -14.45 51.19
N ALA A 31 18.27 -13.49 50.44
CA ALA A 31 18.36 -12.07 50.79
C ALA A 31 17.27 -11.27 50.06
N ALA A 32 16.39 -10.66 50.84
CA ALA A 32 15.39 -9.72 50.37
C ALA A 32 16.08 -8.46 49.82
N ASN A 33 15.68 -8.04 48.61
CA ASN A 33 15.74 -6.65 48.17
C ASN A 33 14.61 -6.45 47.16
N ALA A 34 13.42 -6.14 47.69
CA ALA A 34 12.31 -5.66 46.86
C ALA A 34 12.69 -4.27 46.33
N THR A 35 13.17 -4.23 45.10
CA THR A 35 13.26 -2.99 44.33
C THR A 35 11.84 -2.66 43.89
N VAL A 36 11.32 -1.53 44.36
CA VAL A 36 10.08 -0.97 43.85
C VAL A 36 10.39 -0.41 42.46
N GLU A 37 10.09 -1.17 41.42
CA GLU A 37 10.08 -0.66 40.06
C GLU A 37 8.96 0.39 39.95
N THR A 38 9.37 1.65 39.90
CA THR A 38 8.45 2.75 39.56
C THR A 38 8.08 2.58 38.09
N PRO A 39 6.79 2.42 37.72
CA PRO A 39 6.40 2.28 36.32
C PRO A 39 6.82 3.54 35.56
N ALA A 40 7.51 3.35 34.44
CA ALA A 40 7.84 4.41 33.51
C ALA A 40 6.55 5.16 33.09
N PRO A 41 6.59 6.48 32.91
CA PRO A 41 5.43 7.22 32.44
C PRO A 41 4.99 6.62 31.10
N ALA A 42 3.71 6.27 31.01
CA ALA A 42 3.12 5.84 29.76
C ALA A 42 3.30 6.99 28.74
N ASN A 43 4.02 6.71 27.65
CA ASN A 43 4.07 7.61 26.51
C ASN A 43 2.64 7.74 25.98
N ILE A 44 1.99 8.86 26.31
CA ILE A 44 0.73 9.24 25.69
C ILE A 44 1.08 9.58 24.24
N VAL A 45 0.93 8.61 23.34
CA VAL A 45 0.97 8.84 21.91
C VAL A 45 -0.23 9.72 21.60
N THR A 46 0.02 11.00 21.38
CA THR A 46 -1.01 11.92 20.89
C THR A 46 -1.38 11.41 19.49
N PRO A 47 -2.68 11.21 19.18
CA PRO A 47 -3.08 10.84 17.84
C PRO A 47 -2.51 11.87 16.86
N ALA A 48 -1.88 11.40 15.78
CA ALA A 48 -1.49 12.29 14.71
C ALA A 48 -2.75 13.07 14.25
N PRO A 49 -2.65 14.38 13.99
CA PRO A 49 -3.76 15.11 13.39
C PRO A 49 -4.19 14.36 12.11
N ALA A 50 -5.50 14.22 11.92
CA ALA A 50 -6.04 13.64 10.70
C ALA A 50 -5.48 14.41 9.51
N ALA A 51 -4.92 13.70 8.52
CA ALA A 51 -4.35 14.32 7.33
C ALA A 51 -5.45 15.10 6.59
N ASP A 52 -5.20 16.38 6.32
CA ASP A 52 -6.11 17.21 5.54
C ASP A 52 -5.85 17.01 4.05
N PHE A 53 -6.44 15.97 3.47
CA PHE A 53 -6.34 15.70 2.02
C PHE A 53 -7.09 16.74 1.18
N ALA A 54 -8.11 17.39 1.76
CA ALA A 54 -8.97 18.32 1.02
C ALA A 54 -8.24 19.59 0.57
N ARG A 55 -7.10 19.92 1.21
CA ARG A 55 -6.24 21.05 0.81
C ARG A 55 -5.71 20.97 -0.63
N TYR A 56 -5.72 19.79 -1.24
CA TYR A 56 -5.29 19.60 -2.62
C TYR A 56 -6.40 19.85 -3.65
N VAL A 57 -7.66 19.96 -3.24
CA VAL A 57 -8.78 20.17 -4.17
C VAL A 57 -8.59 21.48 -4.94
N GLY A 58 -8.72 21.41 -6.27
CA GLY A 58 -8.52 22.52 -7.20
C GLY A 58 -7.07 22.69 -7.69
N HIS A 59 -6.11 21.99 -7.09
CA HIS A 59 -4.71 21.99 -7.52
C HIS A 59 -4.42 20.84 -8.47
N TYR A 60 -3.42 20.99 -9.34
CA TYR A 60 -2.88 19.85 -10.08
C TYR A 60 -2.05 18.96 -9.16
N PRO A 61 -1.94 17.64 -9.43
CA PRO A 61 -1.19 16.72 -8.57
C PRO A 61 0.30 17.05 -8.40
N PHE A 62 0.88 17.83 -9.32
CA PHE A 62 2.26 18.31 -9.27
C PHE A 62 2.42 19.68 -8.59
N ASP A 63 1.32 20.41 -8.34
CA ASP A 63 1.37 21.68 -7.61
C ASP A 63 1.75 21.43 -6.16
N LYS A 64 2.54 22.34 -5.58
CA LYS A 64 2.93 22.26 -4.17
C LYS A 64 1.89 22.96 -3.28
N VAL A 65 1.35 22.24 -2.30
CA VAL A 65 0.51 22.72 -1.20
C VAL A 65 1.24 22.45 0.12
N ASP A 66 1.56 23.52 0.85
CA ASP A 66 2.44 23.49 2.04
C ASP A 66 3.75 22.70 1.85
N GLY A 67 4.38 22.87 0.69
CA GLY A 67 5.68 22.27 0.37
C GLY A 67 5.62 20.85 -0.20
N HIS A 68 4.46 20.22 -0.25
CA HIS A 68 4.25 18.89 -0.83
C HIS A 68 3.30 18.95 -2.02
N SER A 69 3.63 18.20 -3.07
CA SER A 69 2.69 17.80 -4.12
C SER A 69 1.88 16.59 -3.66
N TRP A 70 0.81 16.27 -4.39
CA TRP A 70 -0.02 15.11 -4.08
C TRP A 70 0.81 13.82 -3.94
N HIS A 71 1.74 13.59 -4.88
CA HIS A 71 2.48 12.33 -4.95
C HIS A 71 3.60 12.18 -3.90
N ASP A 72 4.21 13.28 -3.43
CA ASP A 72 5.29 13.27 -2.43
C ASP A 72 4.82 13.66 -1.02
N ASP A 73 3.52 13.88 -0.83
CA ASP A 73 2.92 14.00 0.48
C ASP A 73 3.06 12.66 1.24
N PRO A 74 3.71 12.64 2.42
CA PRO A 74 3.92 11.39 3.17
C PRO A 74 2.62 10.67 3.53
N THR A 75 1.52 11.41 3.75
CA THR A 75 0.23 10.84 4.12
C THR A 75 -0.48 10.21 2.92
N VAL A 76 -0.38 10.82 1.74
CA VAL A 76 -0.86 10.24 0.48
C VAL A 76 -0.03 9.00 0.12
N ALA A 77 1.30 9.10 0.21
CA ALA A 77 2.19 7.98 -0.07
C ALA A 77 1.88 6.76 0.83
N GLN A 78 1.65 6.99 2.13
CA GLN A 78 1.27 5.94 3.07
C GLN A 78 -0.10 5.32 2.73
N ALA A 79 -1.08 6.15 2.36
CA ALA A 79 -2.41 5.66 1.97
C ALA A 79 -2.32 4.75 0.72
N VAL A 80 -1.54 5.16 -0.28
CA VAL A 80 -1.26 4.35 -1.48
C VAL A 80 -0.53 3.05 -1.14
N ASP A 81 0.48 3.09 -0.26
CA ASP A 81 1.20 1.89 0.17
C ASP A 81 0.32 0.87 0.88
N THR A 82 -0.65 1.36 1.65
CA THR A 82 -1.59 0.52 2.39
C THR A 82 -2.61 -0.12 1.44
N ALA A 83 -3.04 0.60 0.42
CA ALA A 83 -4.04 0.11 -0.53
C ALA A 83 -3.46 -0.84 -1.59
N VAL A 84 -2.21 -0.62 -2.03
CA VAL A 84 -1.63 -1.32 -3.19
C VAL A 84 -0.41 -2.14 -2.78
N SER A 85 -0.49 -3.46 -2.88
CA SER A 85 0.67 -4.34 -2.64
C SER A 85 1.59 -4.47 -3.87
N ASP A 86 1.04 -4.29 -5.07
CA ASP A 86 1.75 -4.35 -6.34
C ASP A 86 2.74 -3.18 -6.50
N LYS A 87 4.04 -3.50 -6.60
CA LYS A 87 5.11 -2.50 -6.71
C LYS A 87 5.06 -1.73 -8.03
N THR A 88 4.64 -2.35 -9.12
CA THR A 88 4.55 -1.69 -10.44
C THR A 88 3.43 -0.66 -10.43
N VAL A 89 2.26 -1.02 -9.89
CA VAL A 89 1.14 -0.08 -9.76
C VAL A 89 1.51 1.08 -8.85
N ARG A 90 2.14 0.81 -7.69
CA ARG A 90 2.60 1.89 -6.79
C ARG A 90 3.61 2.81 -7.44
N LYS A 91 4.46 2.28 -8.32
CA LYS A 91 5.41 3.11 -9.06
C LYS A 91 4.68 4.07 -9.99
N TRP A 92 3.71 3.60 -10.77
CA TRP A 92 2.92 4.48 -11.65
C TRP A 92 2.10 5.51 -10.87
N VAL A 93 1.45 5.10 -9.78
CA VAL A 93 0.61 6.02 -8.99
C VAL A 93 1.42 7.15 -8.32
N ARG A 94 2.69 6.89 -7.96
CA ARG A 94 3.54 7.87 -7.28
C ARG A 94 4.51 8.62 -8.19
N ASP A 95 5.11 7.92 -9.13
CA ASP A 95 6.18 8.46 -9.96
C ASP A 95 5.73 8.65 -11.42
N GLY A 96 4.52 8.18 -11.77
CA GLY A 96 4.00 8.29 -13.12
C GLY A 96 3.79 9.75 -13.49
N GLU A 97 4.45 10.17 -14.56
CA GLU A 97 4.33 11.50 -15.11
C GLU A 97 3.48 11.48 -16.38
N GLY A 98 2.61 12.48 -16.50
CA GLY A 98 1.86 12.73 -17.71
C GLY A 98 0.68 13.66 -17.48
N PRO A 99 -0.25 13.70 -18.43
CA PRO A 99 -1.42 14.54 -18.31
C PRO A 99 -2.23 14.17 -17.05
N SER A 100 -2.66 15.20 -16.34
CA SER A 100 -3.49 15.08 -15.13
C SER A 100 -4.57 16.14 -15.16
N THR A 101 -5.68 15.88 -14.47
CA THR A 101 -6.70 16.89 -14.20
C THR A 101 -6.43 17.54 -12.84
N PRO A 102 -7.02 18.71 -12.55
CA PRO A 102 -7.08 19.20 -11.17
C PRO A 102 -7.70 18.15 -10.25
N ILE A 103 -7.22 18.10 -9.02
CA ILE A 103 -7.74 17.23 -7.97
C ILE A 103 -9.14 17.72 -7.58
N ALA A 104 -10.11 16.82 -7.53
CA ALA A 104 -11.50 17.16 -7.23
C ALA A 104 -12.07 16.30 -6.09
N LEU A 105 -13.27 16.65 -5.63
CA LEU A 105 -14.08 15.75 -4.80
C LEU A 105 -15.01 14.93 -5.69
N VAL A 106 -14.83 13.60 -5.68
CA VAL A 106 -15.69 12.64 -6.38
C VAL A 106 -16.28 11.69 -5.34
N ASP A 107 -17.61 11.65 -5.24
CA ASP A 107 -18.34 10.85 -4.25
C ASP A 107 -17.82 11.01 -2.81
N GLY A 108 -17.46 12.26 -2.46
CA GLY A 108 -16.93 12.63 -1.14
C GLY A 108 -15.47 12.24 -0.89
N LYS A 109 -14.76 11.72 -1.90
CA LYS A 109 -13.33 11.37 -1.84
C LYS A 109 -12.50 12.38 -2.61
N VAL A 110 -11.30 12.67 -2.13
CA VAL A 110 -10.32 13.48 -2.83
C VAL A 110 -9.70 12.64 -3.94
N ALA A 111 -9.86 13.09 -5.19
CA ALA A 111 -9.61 12.32 -6.39
C ALA A 111 -8.50 12.97 -7.23
N SER A 112 -7.42 12.23 -7.45
CA SER A 112 -6.32 12.60 -8.34
C SER A 112 -6.27 11.62 -9.51
N TRP A 113 -6.58 12.09 -10.71
CA TRP A 113 -6.49 11.30 -11.95
C TRP A 113 -5.27 11.73 -12.76
N ALA A 114 -4.57 10.75 -13.33
CA ALA A 114 -3.46 10.97 -14.24
C ALA A 114 -3.34 9.82 -15.23
N CYS A 115 -2.55 10.04 -16.27
CA CYS A 115 -2.28 9.05 -17.28
C CYS A 115 -0.86 9.12 -17.80
N GLU A 116 -0.41 8.04 -18.45
CA GLU A 116 0.91 8.00 -19.05
C GLU A 116 1.00 8.96 -20.24
N THR A 117 2.11 9.69 -20.32
CA THR A 117 2.39 10.64 -21.39
C THR A 117 2.25 10.00 -22.77
N HIS A 118 1.41 10.62 -23.62
CA HIS A 118 1.08 10.12 -24.97
C HIS A 118 0.35 8.78 -25.03
N ASN A 119 -0.08 8.23 -23.87
CA ASN A 119 -0.69 6.91 -23.76
C ASN A 119 -1.94 6.90 -22.84
N CYS A 120 -2.71 8.00 -22.85
CA CYS A 120 -3.73 8.20 -21.82
C CYS A 120 -4.97 7.31 -21.88
N GLY A 121 -5.35 6.88 -23.08
CA GLY A 121 -6.41 5.88 -23.22
C GLY A 121 -5.95 4.53 -22.66
N PRO A 122 -4.82 4.01 -23.16
CA PRO A 122 -4.33 2.68 -22.77
C PRO A 122 -3.78 2.58 -21.35
N HIS A 123 -3.28 3.67 -20.76
CA HIS A 123 -2.63 3.61 -19.45
C HIS A 123 -2.97 4.82 -18.58
N GLN A 124 -3.79 4.57 -17.55
CA GLN A 124 -4.33 5.61 -16.67
C GLN A 124 -4.57 5.08 -15.27
N TRP A 125 -4.57 6.00 -14.30
CA TRP A 125 -4.83 5.68 -12.90
C TRP A 125 -5.55 6.82 -12.18
N ILE A 126 -6.25 6.46 -11.11
CA ILE A 126 -6.86 7.42 -10.19
C ILE A 126 -6.62 6.96 -8.76
N THR A 127 -6.26 7.93 -7.92
CA THR A 127 -6.20 7.77 -6.45
C THR A 127 -7.40 8.47 -5.85
N LEU A 128 -8.22 7.74 -5.10
CA LEU A 128 -9.34 8.26 -4.33
C LEU A 128 -9.03 8.11 -2.84
N ILE A 129 -9.02 9.20 -2.07
CA ILE A 129 -8.81 9.14 -0.62
C ILE A 129 -10.07 9.63 0.09
N ASP A 130 -10.60 8.81 1.00
CA ASP A 130 -11.61 9.26 1.94
C ASP A 130 -10.98 10.26 2.93
N PRO A 131 -11.36 11.55 2.91
CA PRO A 131 -10.74 12.56 3.75
C PRO A 131 -10.97 12.33 5.25
N LYS A 132 -11.94 11.49 5.64
CA LYS A 132 -12.23 11.18 7.05
C LYS A 132 -11.34 10.09 7.60
N SER A 133 -11.10 9.03 6.82
CA SER A 133 -10.36 7.84 7.27
C SER A 133 -8.93 7.79 6.76
N GLY A 134 -8.60 8.53 5.71
CA GLY A 134 -7.33 8.40 4.99
C GLY A 134 -7.20 7.10 4.19
N THR A 135 -8.28 6.32 4.09
CA THR A 135 -8.28 5.09 3.29
C THR A 135 -8.26 5.43 1.81
N ALA A 136 -7.32 4.86 1.07
CA ALA A 136 -7.23 5.01 -0.38
C ALA A 136 -7.91 3.86 -1.13
N GLU A 137 -8.52 4.22 -2.25
CA GLU A 137 -8.90 3.32 -3.33
C GLU A 137 -8.13 3.73 -4.59
N ILE A 138 -7.50 2.76 -5.26
CA ILE A 138 -6.73 3.02 -6.47
C ILE A 138 -7.37 2.25 -7.61
N CYS A 139 -7.62 2.93 -8.71
CA CYS A 139 -7.89 2.29 -9.97
C CYS A 139 -6.67 2.43 -10.87
N TYR A 140 -6.28 1.33 -11.52
CA TYR A 140 -5.16 1.25 -12.44
C TYR A 140 -5.58 0.46 -13.68
N TYR A 141 -5.55 1.12 -14.83
CA TYR A 141 -5.85 0.53 -16.13
C TYR A 141 -4.59 0.52 -16.99
N ASP A 142 -4.33 -0.63 -17.61
CA ASP A 142 -3.22 -0.88 -18.52
C ASP A 142 -3.71 -1.86 -19.59
N GLU A 143 -3.95 -1.34 -20.79
CA GLU A 143 -4.51 -2.07 -21.93
C GLU A 143 -3.60 -3.23 -22.36
N GLU A 144 -2.27 -3.11 -22.18
CA GLU A 144 -1.32 -4.18 -22.50
C GLU A 144 -1.47 -5.38 -21.56
N VAL A 145 -1.93 -5.14 -20.34
CA VAL A 145 -2.20 -6.19 -19.35
C VAL A 145 -3.59 -6.80 -19.54
N ALA A 146 -4.62 -5.95 -19.69
CA ALA A 146 -6.00 -6.39 -19.91
C ALA A 146 -6.85 -5.30 -20.59
N ALA A 147 -7.07 -5.43 -21.89
CA ALA A 147 -7.74 -4.40 -22.69
C ALA A 147 -9.18 -4.06 -22.26
N ASP A 148 -9.92 -5.01 -21.67
CA ASP A 148 -11.32 -4.85 -21.28
C ASP A 148 -11.54 -4.77 -19.76
N LYS A 149 -10.46 -4.76 -18.97
CA LYS A 149 -10.54 -4.80 -17.51
C LYS A 149 -9.61 -3.79 -16.85
N VAL A 150 -10.06 -3.31 -15.70
CA VAL A 150 -9.32 -2.42 -14.83
C VAL A 150 -9.12 -3.05 -13.47
N ARG A 151 -7.98 -2.77 -12.83
CA ARG A 151 -7.64 -3.24 -11.49
C ARG A 151 -8.04 -2.19 -10.47
N TRP A 152 -8.81 -2.59 -9.48
CA TRP A 152 -9.18 -1.78 -8.32
C TRP A 152 -8.51 -2.33 -7.07
N PHE A 153 -7.89 -1.43 -6.31
CA PHE A 153 -7.27 -1.72 -5.03
C PHE A 153 -8.05 -1.01 -3.94
N ILE A 154 -8.73 -1.77 -3.09
CA ILE A 154 -9.66 -1.26 -2.08
C ILE A 154 -9.34 -1.94 -0.76
N ALA A 155 -8.98 -1.15 0.25
CA ALA A 155 -8.62 -1.64 1.58
C ALA A 155 -7.58 -2.79 1.54
N GLY A 156 -6.56 -2.64 0.69
CA GLY A 156 -5.47 -3.61 0.54
C GLY A 156 -5.81 -4.86 -0.28
N LYS A 157 -7.01 -4.95 -0.85
CA LYS A 157 -7.46 -6.05 -1.71
C LYS A 157 -7.52 -5.59 -3.16
N GLU A 158 -7.19 -6.50 -4.07
CA GLU A 158 -7.33 -6.28 -5.50
C GLU A 158 -8.60 -6.96 -6.03
N GLU A 159 -9.32 -6.27 -6.90
CA GLU A 159 -10.39 -6.82 -7.72
C GLU A 159 -10.33 -6.30 -9.16
N GLN A 160 -10.84 -7.07 -10.11
CA GLN A 160 -10.95 -6.66 -11.51
C GLN A 160 -12.38 -6.24 -11.82
N ARG A 161 -12.53 -5.11 -12.52
CA ARG A 161 -13.83 -4.61 -13.02
C ARG A 161 -13.75 -4.41 -14.55
N PRO A 162 -14.87 -4.49 -15.29
CA PRO A 162 -14.87 -4.13 -16.70
C PRO A 162 -14.57 -2.64 -16.92
N GLY A 163 -14.00 -2.32 -18.08
CA GLY A 163 -13.78 -0.94 -18.52
C GLY A 163 -12.45 -0.36 -18.06
N GLN A 164 -12.40 0.97 -17.92
CA GLN A 164 -11.22 1.76 -17.61
C GLN A 164 -11.39 2.53 -16.29
N CYS A 165 -10.38 3.31 -15.89
CA CYS A 165 -10.53 4.19 -14.75
C CYS A 165 -11.50 5.34 -15.03
N PRO A 166 -12.32 5.72 -14.04
CA PRO A 166 -13.16 6.90 -14.17
C PRO A 166 -12.28 8.13 -14.26
N GLN A 167 -12.56 9.00 -15.24
CA GLN A 167 -11.93 10.31 -15.32
C GLN A 167 -12.57 11.25 -14.30
N VAL A 168 -11.80 12.21 -13.83
CA VAL A 168 -12.30 13.28 -12.95
C VAL A 168 -12.63 14.48 -13.84
N GLU A 169 -13.91 14.84 -13.92
CA GLU A 169 -14.30 16.14 -14.46
C GLU A 169 -14.09 17.19 -13.36
N GLY A 170 -13.14 18.10 -13.58
CA GLY A 170 -12.79 19.19 -12.66
C GLY A 170 -13.68 20.42 -12.83
#